data_AF-A0A0C3C836-F1
#
_entry.id   AF-A0A0C3C836-F1
#
_cell.length_a   1.000
_cell.length_b   1.000
_cell.length_c   1.000
_cell.angle_alpha   90.00
_cell.angle_beta   90.00
_cell.angle_gamma   90.00
#
_symmetry.space_group_name_H-M   'P 1'
#
loop_
_entity.id
_entity.type
_entity.pdbx_description
1 polymer ?
#
loop_
_entity_poly.entity_id
_entity_poly.type
_entity_poly.pdbx_seq_one_letter_code
_entity_poly.pdbx_strand_id
1 'polypeptide(L)'
;MSLTTTSLADSLPPSIPKLDATGLNWVIFSVRFQDAVEAKGFWGHFDAAAPAPTGGTAATPAPTMVVSNDVLAAQLQWDKNERLAKSLLTQKIPDSTLMRIHLKKSVKEHWAVIVEEYTSKGAYTQMDLCQKFMDM
;
A
#
# COMPACT_ATOMS: atom_id res chain seq x y z
N MET A 1 11.77 0.44 -33.81
CA MET A 1 12.23 0.94 -32.50
C MET A 1 11.15 0.60 -31.48
N SER A 2 11.21 -0.59 -30.89
CA SER A 2 10.20 -1.06 -29.92
C SER A 2 10.44 -0.39 -28.57
N LEU A 3 9.47 0.37 -28.09
CA LEU A 3 9.51 1.00 -26.77
C LEU A 3 9.34 -0.09 -25.70
N THR A 4 10.45 -0.46 -25.08
CA THR A 4 10.51 -1.22 -23.83
C THR A 4 10.04 -0.31 -22.69
N THR A 5 8.74 -0.31 -22.37
CA THR A 5 8.20 0.49 -21.24
C THR A 5 7.30 -0.31 -20.30
N THR A 6 7.67 -1.55 -19.98
CA THR A 6 6.96 -2.33 -18.94
C THR A 6 7.78 -2.51 -17.65
N SER A 7 9.02 -2.00 -17.58
CA SER A 7 9.89 -2.22 -16.41
C SER A 7 9.81 -1.12 -15.34
N LEU A 8 9.32 0.08 -15.65
CA LEU A 8 9.18 1.20 -14.69
C LEU A 8 7.94 1.06 -13.79
N ALA A 9 7.03 0.12 -14.09
CA ALA A 9 5.83 -0.14 -13.30
C ALA A 9 6.11 -0.93 -12.01
N ASP A 10 7.27 -1.55 -11.86
CA ASP A 10 7.56 -2.45 -10.73
C ASP A 10 8.43 -1.82 -9.61
N SER A 11 8.89 -0.59 -9.80
CA SER A 11 9.77 0.07 -8.84
C SER A 11 9.30 1.48 -8.49
N LEU A 12 9.42 1.80 -7.21
CA LEU A 12 9.20 3.15 -6.68
C LEU A 12 10.40 4.04 -7.01
N PRO A 13 10.18 5.31 -7.40
CA PRO A 13 11.24 6.29 -7.58
C PRO A 13 12.30 6.24 -6.45
N PRO A 14 13.59 6.40 -6.78
CA PRO A 14 14.66 6.43 -5.77
C PRO A 14 14.53 7.62 -4.81
N SER A 15 13.74 8.64 -5.18
CA SER A 15 13.40 9.79 -4.32
C SER A 15 12.55 9.42 -3.10
N ILE A 16 11.88 8.27 -3.10
CA ILE A 16 11.07 7.83 -1.96
C ILE A 16 12.01 7.17 -0.94
N PRO A 17 12.15 7.73 0.27
CA PRO A 17 13.01 7.17 1.29
C PRO A 17 12.50 5.78 1.71
N LYS A 18 13.38 4.96 2.27
CA LYS A 18 12.93 3.75 2.99
C LYS A 18 12.40 4.16 4.36
N LEU A 19 11.34 3.52 4.84
CA LEU A 19 10.81 3.74 6.17
C LEU A 19 11.87 3.36 7.21
N ASP A 20 12.18 4.30 8.09
CA ASP A 20 13.09 4.08 9.20
C ASP A 20 12.40 3.25 10.28
N ALA A 21 13.07 2.28 10.89
CA ALA A 21 12.49 1.43 11.94
C ALA A 21 12.07 2.23 13.20
N THR A 22 12.71 3.37 13.44
CA THR A 22 12.40 4.32 14.52
C THR A 22 11.15 5.16 14.23
N GLY A 23 10.76 5.28 12.94
CA GLY A 23 9.63 6.08 12.50
C GLY A 23 9.91 7.58 12.36
N LEU A 24 11.16 7.99 12.48
CA LEU A 24 11.56 9.41 12.44
C LEU A 24 11.26 10.07 11.09
N ASN A 25 11.30 9.30 10.00
CA ASN A 25 10.96 9.78 8.66
C ASN A 25 9.52 9.42 8.23
N TRP A 26 8.65 8.97 9.15
CA TRP A 26 7.32 8.47 8.84
C TRP A 26 6.50 9.46 7.99
N VAL A 27 6.43 10.73 8.40
CA VAL A 27 5.62 11.75 7.71
C VAL A 27 6.11 12.01 6.28
N ILE A 28 7.44 12.03 6.08
CA ILE A 28 8.01 12.24 4.75
C ILE A 28 7.82 11.00 3.88
N PHE A 29 8.02 9.81 4.46
CA PHE A 29 7.80 8.54 3.78
C PHE A 29 6.35 8.40 3.34
N SER A 30 5.39 8.62 4.24
CA SER A 30 3.96 8.43 3.96
C SER A 30 3.51 9.31 2.81
N VAL A 31 3.77 10.62 2.86
CA VAL A 31 3.40 11.56 1.80
C VAL A 31 4.01 11.15 0.45
N ARG A 32 5.31 10.88 0.40
CA ARG A 32 6.00 10.53 -0.85
C ARG A 32 5.57 9.17 -1.41
N PHE A 33 5.27 8.21 -0.53
CA PHE A 33 4.80 6.90 -0.92
C PHE A 33 3.37 6.98 -1.47
N GLN A 34 2.49 7.76 -0.83
CA GLN A 34 1.13 8.03 -1.29
C GLN A 34 1.13 8.65 -2.69
N ASP A 35 1.85 9.76 -2.88
CA ASP A 35 1.96 10.45 -4.18
C ASP A 35 2.42 9.49 -5.29
N ALA A 36 3.40 8.64 -5.00
CA ALA A 36 3.98 7.72 -5.97
C ALA A 36 3.06 6.55 -6.33
N VAL A 37 2.29 6.05 -5.36
CA VAL A 37 1.31 4.98 -5.56
C VAL A 37 0.07 5.51 -6.27
N GLU A 38 -0.34 6.74 -5.96
CA GLU A 38 -1.44 7.45 -6.63
C GLU A 38 -1.11 7.77 -8.08
N ALA A 39 0.09 8.31 -8.36
CA ALA A 39 0.56 8.55 -9.72
C ALA A 39 0.61 7.27 -10.58
N LYS A 40 0.66 6.10 -9.94
CA LYS A 40 0.66 4.78 -10.57
C LYS A 40 -0.73 4.15 -10.71
N GLY A 41 -1.75 4.75 -10.08
CA GLY A 41 -3.13 4.27 -10.10
C GLY A 41 -3.41 3.11 -9.14
N PHE A 42 -2.51 2.79 -8.21
CA PHE A 42 -2.69 1.65 -7.28
C PHE A 42 -3.28 2.07 -5.92
N TRP A 43 -3.44 3.37 -5.67
CA TRP A 43 -3.89 3.89 -4.36
C TRP A 43 -5.25 3.34 -3.93
N GLY A 44 -6.14 3.03 -4.88
CA GLY A 44 -7.44 2.42 -4.58
C GLY A 44 -7.37 1.09 -3.81
N HIS A 45 -6.26 0.35 -3.88
CA HIS A 45 -6.03 -0.87 -3.09
C HIS A 45 -5.62 -0.58 -1.64
N PHE A 46 -5.05 0.60 -1.37
CA PHE A 46 -4.62 1.03 -0.03
C PHE A 46 -5.76 1.68 0.75
N ASP A 47 -6.57 2.52 0.08
CA ASP A 47 -7.67 3.26 0.68
C ASP A 47 -9.00 2.48 0.71
N ALA A 48 -9.03 1.31 0.06
CA ALA A 48 -10.26 0.52 -0.21
C ALA A 48 -11.28 1.21 -1.12
N ALA A 49 -10.90 2.31 -1.78
CA ALA A 49 -11.73 2.99 -2.76
C ALA A 49 -11.98 2.13 -4.03
N ALA A 50 -11.10 1.17 -4.31
CA ALA A 50 -11.30 0.16 -5.35
C ALA A 50 -11.66 -1.20 -4.70
N PRO A 51 -12.92 -1.44 -4.32
CA PRO A 51 -13.34 -2.75 -3.87
C PRO A 51 -13.02 -3.79 -4.96
N ALA A 52 -12.59 -4.99 -4.56
CA ALA A 52 -12.45 -6.11 -5.48
C ALA A 52 -13.73 -6.24 -6.31
N PRO A 53 -13.66 -6.54 -7.61
CA PRO A 53 -14.85 -6.73 -8.42
C PRO A 53 -15.61 -7.96 -7.93
N THR A 54 -16.50 -7.76 -6.95
CA THR A 54 -17.39 -8.80 -6.45
C THR A 54 -18.35 -9.14 -7.58
N GLY A 55 -18.20 -10.34 -8.15
CA GLY A 55 -19.25 -10.95 -8.97
C GLY A 55 -20.56 -10.86 -8.20
N GLY A 56 -21.52 -10.10 -8.73
CA GLY A 56 -22.62 -9.53 -7.96
C GLY A 56 -23.34 -10.52 -7.06
N THR A 57 -23.39 -10.23 -5.77
CA THR A 57 -24.49 -10.65 -4.89
C THR A 57 -25.47 -9.49 -4.78
N ALA A 58 -26.12 -9.15 -5.89
CA ALA A 58 -27.42 -8.53 -5.81
C ALA A 58 -28.38 -9.61 -5.28
N ALA A 59 -28.92 -9.38 -4.09
CA ALA A 59 -29.96 -10.21 -3.49
C ALA A 59 -31.22 -10.15 -4.38
N THR A 60 -31.29 -11.00 -5.40
CA THR A 60 -32.50 -11.26 -6.18
C THR A 60 -32.45 -12.71 -6.65
N PRO A 61 -33.46 -13.54 -6.36
CA PRO A 61 -33.42 -14.94 -6.74
C PRO A 61 -33.85 -15.07 -8.21
N ALA A 62 -32.91 -15.20 -9.14
CA ALA A 62 -33.18 -15.75 -10.48
C ALA A 62 -31.90 -16.35 -11.09
N PRO A 63 -32.01 -17.43 -11.88
CA PRO A 63 -30.90 -18.33 -12.19
C PRO A 63 -30.05 -17.82 -13.37
N THR A 64 -28.83 -18.35 -13.46
CA THR A 64 -27.83 -18.22 -14.54
C THR A 64 -26.68 -17.27 -14.19
N MET A 65 -25.77 -17.82 -13.38
CA MET A 65 -24.46 -17.27 -13.08
C MET A 65 -23.59 -17.34 -14.35
N VAL A 66 -23.77 -16.40 -15.28
CA VAL A 66 -22.78 -16.16 -16.34
C VAL A 66 -21.73 -15.25 -15.75
N VAL A 67 -20.69 -15.83 -15.14
CA VAL A 67 -19.46 -15.09 -14.85
C VAL A 67 -18.90 -14.69 -16.20
N SER A 68 -19.20 -13.47 -16.64
CA SER A 68 -18.73 -12.96 -17.93
C SER A 68 -17.20 -12.93 -17.91
N ASN A 69 -16.57 -13.25 -19.04
CA ASN A 69 -15.10 -13.29 -19.17
C ASN A 69 -14.45 -11.97 -18.73
N ASP A 70 -15.16 -10.85 -18.89
CA ASP A 70 -14.76 -9.52 -18.42
C ASP A 70 -14.63 -9.41 -16.89
N VAL A 71 -15.48 -10.10 -16.11
CA VAL A 71 -15.40 -10.12 -14.63
C VAL A 71 -14.17 -10.91 -14.18
N LEU A 72 -13.86 -12.02 -14.84
CA LEU A 72 -12.65 -12.80 -14.56
C LEU A 72 -11.39 -12.02 -14.94
N ALA A 73 -11.39 -11.34 -16.09
CA ALA A 73 -10.28 -10.49 -16.51
C ALA A 73 -10.06 -9.31 -15.54
N ALA A 74 -11.14 -8.68 -15.08
CA ALA A 74 -11.08 -7.61 -14.07
C ALA A 74 -10.55 -8.12 -12.73
N GLN A 75 -10.98 -9.30 -12.27
CA GLN A 75 -10.49 -9.91 -11.04
C GLN A 75 -8.99 -10.25 -11.13
N LEU A 76 -8.56 -10.83 -12.24
CA LEU A 76 -7.16 -11.22 -12.45
C LEU A 76 -6.24 -9.99 -12.53
N GLN A 77 -6.72 -8.90 -13.14
CA GLN A 77 -6.05 -7.61 -13.14
C GLN A 77 -5.99 -6.99 -11.74
N TRP A 78 -7.08 -7.07 -10.97
CA TRP A 78 -7.14 -6.58 -9.59
C TRP A 78 -6.16 -7.34 -8.69
N ASP A 79 -6.10 -8.68 -8.77
CA ASP A 79 -5.15 -9.52 -8.03
C ASP A 79 -3.70 -9.19 -8.40
N LYS A 80 -3.44 -8.93 -9.69
CA LYS A 80 -2.11 -8.53 -10.15
C LYS A 80 -1.71 -7.18 -9.55
N ASN A 81 -2.60 -6.20 -9.58
CA ASN A 81 -2.37 -4.89 -8.99
C ASN A 81 -2.19 -4.97 -7.46
N GLU A 82 -2.94 -5.84 -6.78
CA GLU A 82 -2.77 -6.06 -5.34
C GLU A 82 -1.38 -6.64 -5.02
N ARG A 83 -0.89 -7.61 -5.80
CA ARG A 83 0.47 -8.15 -5.63
C ARG A 83 1.56 -7.11 -5.91
N LEU A 84 1.35 -6.25 -6.92
CA LEU A 84 2.26 -5.15 -7.22
C LEU A 84 2.32 -4.13 -6.07
N ALA A 85 1.15 -3.70 -5.60
CA ALA A 85 1.02 -2.81 -4.45
C ALA A 85 1.72 -3.38 -3.21
N LYS A 86 1.53 -4.68 -2.93
CA LYS A 86 2.24 -5.39 -1.86
C LYS A 86 3.75 -5.36 -2.07
N SER A 87 4.23 -5.69 -3.27
CA SER A 87 5.66 -5.67 -3.57
C SER A 87 6.28 -4.29 -3.34
N LEU A 88 5.66 -3.23 -3.87
CA LEU A 88 6.12 -1.84 -3.71
C LEU A 88 6.20 -1.44 -2.24
N LEU A 89 5.22 -1.83 -1.43
CA LEU A 89 5.23 -1.61 0.01
C LEU A 89 6.40 -2.33 0.68
N THR A 90 6.56 -3.63 0.41
CA THR A 90 7.63 -4.44 1.01
C THR A 90 9.05 -3.99 0.66
N GLN A 91 9.25 -3.36 -0.51
CA GLN A 91 10.56 -2.83 -0.92
C GLN A 91 11.06 -1.65 -0.08
N LYS A 92 10.15 -0.90 0.56
CA LYS A 92 10.46 0.35 1.26
C LYS A 92 10.28 0.27 2.77
N ILE A 93 9.81 -0.85 3.32
CA ILE A 93 9.68 -1.04 4.76
C ILE A 93 10.86 -1.85 5.32
N PRO A 94 11.18 -1.70 6.61
CA PRO A 94 12.17 -2.54 7.28
C PRO A 94 11.61 -3.94 7.57
N ASP A 95 12.49 -4.93 7.68
CA ASP A 95 12.12 -6.35 7.90
C ASP A 95 11.32 -6.55 9.18
N SER A 96 11.59 -5.77 10.23
CA SER A 96 10.83 -5.80 11.49
C SER A 96 9.35 -5.46 11.29
N THR A 97 9.06 -4.51 10.40
CA THR A 97 7.70 -4.11 10.03
C THR A 97 7.08 -5.13 9.09
N LEU A 98 7.86 -5.69 8.16
CA LEU A 98 7.44 -6.78 7.31
C LEU A 98 6.95 -7.98 8.14
N MET A 99 7.70 -8.37 9.17
CA MET A 99 7.32 -9.47 10.08
C MET A 99 6.02 -9.20 10.82
N ARG A 100 5.65 -7.95 11.09
CA ARG A 100 4.39 -7.61 11.76
C ARG A 100 3.19 -7.68 10.81
N ILE A 101 3.37 -7.22 9.58
CA ILE A 101 2.29 -7.15 8.60
C ILE A 101 2.09 -8.45 7.82
N HIS A 102 3.08 -9.36 7.77
CA HIS A 102 3.04 -10.55 6.90
C HIS A 102 1.83 -11.47 7.13
N LEU A 103 1.28 -11.47 8.35
CA LEU A 103 0.13 -12.28 8.74
C LEU A 103 -1.20 -11.76 8.17
N LYS A 104 -1.24 -10.52 7.69
CA LYS A 104 -2.44 -9.89 7.12
C LYS A 104 -2.57 -10.21 5.64
N LYS A 105 -3.81 -10.33 5.17
CA LYS A 105 -4.10 -10.85 3.82
C LYS A 105 -4.12 -9.75 2.77
N SER A 106 -4.57 -8.55 3.12
CA SER A 106 -4.70 -7.44 2.16
C SER A 106 -3.67 -6.33 2.37
N VAL A 107 -3.30 -5.66 1.27
CA VAL A 107 -2.43 -4.48 1.26
C VAL A 107 -3.02 -3.35 2.09
N LYS A 108 -4.36 -3.21 2.13
CA LYS A 108 -5.05 -2.28 3.02
C LYS A 108 -4.68 -2.51 4.48
N GLU A 109 -4.75 -3.77 4.92
CA GLU A 109 -4.42 -4.14 6.30
C GLU A 109 -2.95 -3.90 6.60
N HIS A 110 -2.06 -4.17 5.64
CA HIS A 110 -0.64 -3.85 5.75
C HIS A 110 -0.44 -2.35 5.98
N TRP A 111 -1.06 -1.53 5.15
CA TRP A 111 -0.96 -0.08 5.25
C TRP A 111 -1.54 0.47 6.55
N ALA A 112 -2.72 0.00 6.96
CA ALA A 112 -3.35 0.43 8.21
C ALA A 112 -2.47 0.17 9.43
N VAL A 113 -1.87 -1.02 9.53
CA VAL A 113 -0.95 -1.37 10.64
C VAL A 113 0.29 -0.48 10.63
N ILE A 114 0.85 -0.20 9.45
CA ILE A 114 2.01 0.71 9.32
C ILE A 114 1.61 2.12 9.77
N VAL A 115 0.47 2.63 9.32
CA VAL A 115 -0.01 3.97 9.68
C VAL A 115 -0.19 4.09 11.20
N GLU A 116 -0.83 3.12 11.84
CA GLU A 116 -1.04 3.12 13.29
C GLU A 116 0.28 3.10 14.08
N GLU A 117 1.18 2.16 13.73
CA GLU A 117 2.46 1.99 14.42
C GLU A 117 3.36 3.22 14.27
N TYR A 118 3.49 3.72 13.05
CA TYR A 118 4.44 4.77 12.72
C TYR A 118 3.93 6.18 12.97
N THR A 119 2.62 6.39 12.98
CA THR A 119 2.04 7.65 13.48
C THR A 119 2.29 7.76 14.98
N SER A 120 2.12 6.67 15.73
CA SER A 120 2.44 6.63 17.15
C SER A 120 3.92 6.88 17.38
N LYS A 121 4.81 6.09 16.75
CA LYS A 121 6.26 6.23 16.90
C LYS A 121 6.79 7.60 16.45
N GLY A 122 6.28 8.13 15.34
CA GLY A 122 6.65 9.44 14.82
C GLY A 122 6.27 10.58 15.78
N ALA A 123 5.08 10.51 16.39
CA ALA A 123 4.67 11.46 17.41
C ALA A 123 5.56 11.39 18.67
N TYR A 124 5.85 10.17 19.16
CA TYR A 124 6.75 9.98 20.31
C TYR A 124 8.18 10.46 20.03
N THR A 125 8.73 10.19 18.84
CA THR A 125 10.08 10.64 18.49
C THR A 125 10.16 12.15 18.31
N GLN A 126 9.11 12.80 17.77
CA GLN A 126 9.06 14.26 17.72
C GLN A 126 9.01 14.87 19.13
N MET A 127 8.22 14.30 20.04
CA MET A 127 8.16 14.74 21.44
C MET A 127 9.50 14.53 22.17
N ASP A 128 10.16 13.38 21.98
CA ASP A 128 11.50 13.10 22.53
C ASP A 128 12.56 14.09 22.01
N LEU A 129 12.49 14.46 20.73
CA LEU A 129 13.38 15.48 20.15
C LEU A 129 13.15 16.86 20.77
N CYS A 130 11.88 17.25 20.93
CA CYS A 130 11.51 18.51 21.58
C CYS A 130 11.94 18.53 23.06
N GLN A 131 11.77 17.42 23.78
CA GLN A 131 12.16 17.31 25.19
C GLN A 131 13.67 17.41 25.36
N LYS A 132 14.46 16.71 24.54
CA LYS A 132 15.93 16.80 24.56
C LYS A 132 16.46 18.20 24.23
N PHE A 133 15.74 18.96 23.41
CA PHE A 133 16.08 20.35 23.13
C PHE A 133 15.74 21.29 24.30
N MET A 134 14.70 20.99 25.08
CA MET A 134 14.32 21.77 26.27
C MET A 134 15.14 21.43 27.52
N ASP A 135 15.73 20.23 27.59
CA ASP A 135 16.66 19.80 28.64
C ASP A 135 18.13 20.22 28.40
N MET A 136 18.41 20.95 27.31
CA MET A 136 19.70 21.61 27.01
C MET A 136 19.67 23.09 27.38
#